data_AF-A0A3B1JAP4-F1
#
_entry.id   AF-A0A3B1JAP4-F1
#
_cell.length_a   1.000
_cell.length_b   1.000
_cell.length_c   1.000
_cell.angle_alpha   90.00
_cell.angle_beta   90.00
_cell.angle_gamma   90.00
#
_symmetry.space_group_name_H-M   'P 1'
#
loop_
_entity.id
_entity.type
_entity.pdbx_description
1 polymer ?
#
loop_
_entity_poly.entity_id
_entity_poly.type
_entity_poly.pdbx_seq_one_letter_code
_entity_poly.pdbx_strand_id
1 'polypeptide(L)'
;MEKSGVEKSTKLVKEQMSLSVTLCPPGPHCLLLVIRVDSIFKSKQRNALEGHLKLFPETVWNHTMVLFSFGEYLEDTTIEQYIESEGKDLQWLVEKCGNRYHVLNIWNKDKDTQVSELLEKIEEMVAANSGCCYVINKKILQEVEEKRRQQKDMQAKQVTSVLRIGLQGTPVEQFIESKGKDLQWLVEKCGNRYHVLNNMNRSDTTQVTELLEKIEEMVAANSGHCFEMGRKIVQEDEETSREDAEKSHNQKTLLGHCEENLWTDAEGFVPKMREHKTNNYHRFQCPHAGRFQCRLTNLVFEMEGKGEVLYRIDSWDTNVLDGLGQMKSAGPLYDIDCFEGSINYLYFPHCEILTDQAELAVAHFTSGNLEIIEPLEVTNTHVIIAIRDLSIFALISKIFFAGPINAQVLFFYKPVTGVQNLREMHIHLLPGNVPLTEVKNQYLDFTNVRTSSKCQLTPGRKYKASCGPYVPQPQVETFERDHGPNYHPAFVVHVESVRITVSLLDENGMEVWEPHQFFLTGGNTDLLNMNTDAEFVNKYRQKLIKRVSSVMEIADCLKSKQMITDEMYSDIQAAKTSHEQMRLLYRALDSGGAAVKVEFYNILKEKQPFLVDDLEAGPSEA
;
A
#
# COMPACT_ATOMS: atom_id res chain seq x y z
N MET A 1 13.16 40.31 -0.30
CA MET A 1 12.50 40.02 0.99
C MET A 1 12.04 38.58 0.95
N GLU A 2 12.75 37.69 1.63
CA GLU A 2 12.31 36.29 1.77
C GLU A 2 11.03 36.26 2.61
N LYS A 3 10.00 35.61 2.07
CA LYS A 3 8.72 35.43 2.75
C LYS A 3 8.92 34.53 3.98
N SER A 4 8.44 34.99 5.14
CA SER A 4 8.54 34.25 6.41
C SER A 4 7.86 32.87 6.32
N GLY A 5 8.34 31.87 7.07
CA GLY A 5 7.77 30.51 7.08
C GLY A 5 6.27 30.44 7.38
N VAL A 6 5.73 31.48 8.04
CA VAL A 6 4.30 31.69 8.30
C VAL A 6 3.46 31.81 7.03
N GLU A 7 4.01 32.38 5.95
CA GLU A 7 3.27 32.50 4.68
C GLU A 7 3.17 31.19 3.91
N LYS A 8 3.99 30.18 4.25
CA LYS A 8 3.93 28.84 3.65
C LYS A 8 3.01 27.88 4.41
N SER A 9 2.84 28.04 5.73
CA SER A 9 1.90 27.22 6.49
C SER A 9 0.46 27.58 6.15
N THR A 10 -0.31 26.58 5.72
CA THR A 10 -1.72 26.74 5.35
C THR A 10 -2.53 27.29 6.52
N LYS A 11 -3.63 27.99 6.22
CA LYS A 11 -4.57 28.51 7.24
C LYS A 11 -5.02 27.40 8.22
N LEU A 12 -5.16 26.17 7.71
CA LEU A 12 -5.53 24.99 8.48
C LEU A 12 -4.47 24.58 9.50
N VAL A 13 -3.17 24.60 9.14
CA VAL A 13 -2.08 24.32 10.10
C VAL A 13 -2.11 25.30 11.27
N LYS A 14 -2.33 26.59 10.99
CA LYS A 14 -2.42 27.62 12.04
C LYS A 14 -3.65 27.43 12.93
N GLU A 15 -4.77 27.02 12.34
CA GLU A 15 -5.99 26.70 13.09
C GLU A 15 -5.79 25.45 13.96
N GLN A 16 -5.21 24.37 13.44
CA GLN A 16 -4.97 23.13 14.20
C GLN A 16 -3.94 23.31 15.30
N MET A 17 -2.86 24.06 15.09
CA MET A 17 -1.91 24.40 16.16
C MET A 17 -2.60 25.19 17.28
N SER A 18 -3.50 26.12 16.95
CA SER A 18 -4.29 26.85 17.94
C SER A 18 -5.27 25.93 18.69
N LEU A 19 -5.85 24.95 17.99
CA LEU A 19 -6.80 23.99 18.55
C LEU A 19 -6.13 22.89 19.38
N SER A 20 -4.89 22.48 19.09
CA SER A 20 -4.24 21.33 19.73
C SER A 20 -4.13 21.47 21.25
N VAL A 21 -3.93 22.69 21.74
CA VAL A 21 -3.89 23.02 23.16
C VAL A 21 -5.23 22.74 23.86
N THR A 22 -6.36 22.80 23.14
CA THR A 22 -7.70 22.48 23.70
C THR A 22 -7.92 20.97 23.91
N LEU A 23 -7.05 20.13 23.35
CA LEU A 23 -7.10 18.67 23.55
C LEU A 23 -6.62 18.24 24.95
N CYS A 24 -6.04 19.16 25.73
CA CYS A 24 -5.55 18.90 27.08
C CYS A 24 -6.29 19.76 28.12
N PRO A 25 -7.58 19.55 28.45
CA PRO A 25 -8.27 20.37 29.45
C PRO A 25 -7.62 20.24 30.84
N PRO A 26 -7.40 21.34 31.59
CA PRO A 26 -7.74 22.74 31.31
C PRO A 26 -6.74 23.51 30.41
N GLY A 27 -5.57 22.92 30.18
CA GLY A 27 -4.53 23.35 29.25
C GLY A 27 -3.25 22.52 29.47
N PRO A 28 -2.24 22.58 28.58
CA PRO A 28 -0.97 21.91 28.80
C PRO A 28 -0.17 22.58 29.92
N HIS A 29 0.51 21.77 30.73
CA HIS A 29 1.44 22.24 31.75
C HIS A 29 2.79 22.68 31.15
N CYS A 30 3.20 22.03 30.06
CA CYS A 30 4.44 22.28 29.35
C CYS A 30 4.24 22.13 27.83
N LEU A 31 4.85 23.02 27.06
CA LEU A 31 5.06 22.89 25.62
C LEU A 31 6.55 22.60 25.38
N LEU A 32 6.85 21.47 24.77
CA LEU A 32 8.23 21.07 24.47
C LEU A 32 8.59 21.45 23.03
N LEU A 33 9.63 22.27 22.87
CA LEU A 33 10.21 22.59 21.57
C LEU A 33 11.40 21.68 21.28
N VAL A 34 11.18 20.66 20.46
CA VAL A 34 12.20 19.66 20.17
C VAL A 34 13.17 20.17 19.11
N ILE A 35 14.45 20.31 19.47
CA ILE A 35 15.55 20.70 18.59
C ILE A 35 16.54 19.54 18.53
N ARG A 36 17.02 19.19 17.35
CA ARG A 36 18.06 18.16 17.21
C ARG A 36 19.44 18.78 17.30
N VAL A 37 20.31 18.22 18.13
CA VAL A 37 21.70 18.69 18.28
C VAL A 37 22.52 18.46 17.00
N ASP A 38 22.26 17.37 16.28
CA ASP A 38 22.95 17.02 15.03
C ASP A 38 22.54 17.87 13.81
N SER A 39 21.67 18.88 14.02
CA SER A 39 21.16 19.76 12.98
C SER A 39 21.46 21.22 13.27
N ILE A 40 21.80 21.97 12.23
CA ILE A 40 22.15 23.38 12.37
C ILE A 40 20.89 24.24 12.53
N PHE A 41 20.77 25.01 13.61
CA PHE A 41 19.64 25.90 13.89
C PHE A 41 19.88 27.29 13.29
N LYS A 42 19.25 27.58 12.14
CA LYS A 42 19.41 28.86 11.42
C LYS A 42 18.21 29.77 11.54
N SER A 43 18.39 31.01 11.12
CA SER A 43 17.37 32.07 11.06
C SER A 43 16.06 31.63 10.38
N LYS A 44 16.11 30.75 9.38
CA LYS A 44 14.91 30.22 8.72
C LYS A 44 14.05 29.37 9.68
N GLN A 45 14.67 28.48 10.46
CA GLN A 45 14.00 27.69 11.48
C GLN A 45 13.44 28.58 12.59
N ARG A 46 14.23 29.55 13.06
CA ARG A 46 13.76 30.57 14.01
C ARG A 46 12.53 31.31 13.50
N ASN A 47 12.56 31.82 12.28
CA ASN A 47 11.46 32.61 11.70
C ASN A 47 10.18 31.78 11.55
N ALA A 48 10.30 30.49 11.21
CA ALA A 48 9.17 29.57 11.15
C ALA A 48 8.58 29.34 12.55
N LEU A 49 9.43 29.01 13.52
CA LEU A 49 9.06 28.73 14.90
C LEU A 49 8.39 29.93 15.59
N GLU A 50 9.02 31.10 15.54
CA GLU A 50 8.46 32.35 16.06
C GLU A 50 7.11 32.66 15.39
N GLY A 51 7.04 32.39 14.09
CA GLY A 51 5.85 32.52 13.29
C GLY A 51 4.66 31.68 13.75
N HIS A 52 4.91 30.43 14.15
CA HIS A 52 3.89 29.54 14.69
C HIS A 52 3.52 29.88 16.12
N LEU A 53 4.49 30.24 16.96
CA LEU A 53 4.22 30.58 18.36
C LEU A 53 3.50 31.93 18.52
N LYS A 54 3.59 32.83 17.52
CA LYS A 54 2.75 34.04 17.42
C LYS A 54 1.24 33.77 17.34
N LEU A 55 0.82 32.53 17.09
CA LEU A 55 -0.58 32.13 17.15
C LEU A 55 -1.12 32.10 18.59
N PHE A 56 -0.23 32.03 19.57
CA PHE A 56 -0.54 32.06 20.99
C PHE A 56 -0.19 33.44 21.58
N PRO A 57 -0.81 33.85 22.70
CA PRO A 57 -0.37 35.01 23.45
C PRO A 57 1.07 34.82 23.94
N GLU A 58 1.79 35.93 24.15
CA GLU A 58 3.20 35.92 24.58
C GLU A 58 3.41 35.12 25.90
N THR A 59 2.37 34.95 26.71
CA THR A 59 2.41 34.11 27.93
C THR A 59 2.67 32.63 27.65
N VAL A 60 2.51 32.16 26.40
CA VAL A 60 2.85 30.77 26.02
C VAL A 60 4.30 30.45 26.35
N TRP A 61 5.20 31.42 26.19
CA TRP A 61 6.62 31.25 26.47
C TRP A 61 6.87 30.87 27.92
N ASN A 62 6.05 31.33 28.87
CA ASN A 62 6.15 30.93 30.29
C ASN A 62 5.88 29.44 30.52
N HIS A 63 5.30 28.73 29.57
CA HIS A 63 5.02 27.29 29.63
C HIS A 63 5.86 26.48 28.64
N THR A 64 6.84 27.11 27.97
CA THR A 64 7.64 26.47 26.91
C THR A 64 9.05 26.13 27.39
N MET A 65 9.53 24.93 27.06
CA MET A 65 10.89 24.44 27.34
C MET A 65 11.52 23.87 26.06
N VAL A 66 12.82 24.08 25.87
CA VAL A 66 13.56 23.50 24.74
C VAL A 66 14.01 22.08 25.08
N LEU A 67 13.69 21.10 24.24
CA LEU A 67 14.17 19.73 24.38
C LEU A 67 15.19 19.45 23.29
N PHE A 68 16.46 19.34 23.67
CA PHE A 68 17.53 18.92 22.78
C PHE A 68 17.51 17.39 22.65
N SER A 69 17.29 16.90 21.43
CA SER A 69 17.35 15.48 21.09
C SER A 69 18.68 15.14 20.42
N PHE A 70 19.05 13.85 20.43
CA PHE A 70 20.34 13.37 19.93
C PHE A 70 21.52 13.91 20.75
N GLY A 71 21.37 13.97 22.09
CA GLY A 71 22.38 14.48 23.01
C GLY A 71 23.72 13.74 22.96
N GLU A 72 23.76 12.50 22.46
CA GLU A 72 24.99 11.75 22.22
C GLU A 72 25.99 12.44 21.29
N TYR A 73 25.51 13.32 20.39
CA TYR A 73 26.36 14.07 19.45
C TYR A 73 27.06 15.27 20.09
N LEU A 74 26.77 15.58 21.36
CA LEU A 74 27.50 16.59 22.10
C LEU A 74 28.91 16.12 22.49
N GLU A 75 29.16 14.81 22.55
CA GLU A 75 30.44 14.23 23.01
C GLU A 75 30.93 14.89 24.31
N ASP A 76 32.10 15.53 24.31
CA ASP A 76 32.70 16.25 25.44
C ASP A 76 32.22 17.72 25.56
N THR A 77 31.37 18.18 24.64
CA THR A 77 30.85 19.54 24.60
C THR A 77 29.64 19.64 25.51
N THR A 78 29.65 20.59 26.44
CA THR A 78 28.46 20.86 27.26
C THR A 78 27.35 21.47 26.42
N ILE A 79 26.08 21.30 26.82
CA ILE A 79 24.96 21.88 26.08
C ILE A 79 25.03 23.42 26.06
N GLU A 80 25.57 24.03 27.11
CA GLU A 80 25.82 25.47 27.20
C GLU A 80 26.81 25.94 26.12
N GLN A 81 27.92 25.22 25.96
CA GLN A 81 28.91 25.49 24.91
C GLN A 81 28.31 25.29 23.51
N TYR A 82 27.48 24.27 23.33
CA TYR A 82 26.77 24.06 22.06
C TYR A 82 25.87 25.25 21.73
N ILE A 83 25.02 25.68 22.67
CA ILE A 83 24.12 26.85 22.51
C ILE A 83 24.92 28.11 22.17
N GLU A 84 26.06 28.32 22.83
CA GLU A 84 26.95 29.44 22.53
C GLU A 84 27.53 29.37 21.11
N SER A 85 27.99 28.18 20.69
CA SER A 85 28.65 27.96 19.40
C SER A 85 27.71 27.97 18.19
N GLU A 86 26.47 27.51 18.37
CA GLU A 86 25.46 27.37 17.30
C GLU A 86 24.98 28.74 16.78
N GLY A 87 25.05 29.75 17.64
CA GLY A 87 24.88 31.16 17.28
C GLY A 87 23.62 31.82 17.83
N LYS A 88 23.45 33.10 17.45
CA LYS A 88 22.50 34.04 18.08
C LYS A 88 21.03 33.62 17.97
N ASP A 89 20.67 32.85 16.93
CA ASP A 89 19.29 32.42 16.73
C ASP A 89 18.87 31.33 17.74
N LEU A 90 19.75 30.38 18.06
CA LEU A 90 19.48 29.38 19.09
C LEU A 90 19.55 29.99 20.50
N GLN A 91 20.54 30.85 20.76
CA GLN A 91 20.63 31.61 22.01
C GLN A 91 19.34 32.40 22.28
N TRP A 92 18.85 33.13 21.27
CA TRP A 92 17.59 33.86 21.38
C TRP A 92 16.40 32.95 21.74
N LEU A 93 16.33 31.75 21.17
CA LEU A 93 15.26 30.80 21.48
C LEU A 93 15.33 30.31 22.94
N VAL A 94 16.51 29.95 23.40
CA VAL A 94 16.74 29.48 24.78
C VAL A 94 16.44 30.59 25.79
N GLU A 95 16.90 31.82 25.52
CA GLU A 95 16.59 33.00 26.32
C GLU A 95 15.08 33.29 26.34
N LYS A 96 14.41 33.17 25.19
CA LYS A 96 12.94 33.33 25.09
C LYS A 96 12.18 32.30 25.91
N CYS A 97 12.73 31.09 26.03
CA CYS A 97 12.22 30.06 26.92
C CYS A 97 12.69 30.25 28.38
N GLY A 98 13.29 31.37 28.75
CA GLY A 98 13.74 31.63 30.13
C GLY A 98 14.85 30.68 30.59
N ASN A 99 15.72 30.27 29.68
CA ASN A 99 16.81 29.31 29.91
C ASN A 99 16.34 27.93 30.40
N ARG A 100 15.10 27.55 30.07
CA ARG A 100 14.59 26.20 30.34
C ARG A 100 14.91 25.29 29.16
N TYR A 101 15.80 24.34 29.40
CA TYR A 101 16.10 23.28 28.46
C TYR A 101 16.49 21.96 29.12
N HIS A 102 16.36 20.88 28.36
CA HIS A 102 16.78 19.54 28.74
C HIS A 102 17.42 18.83 27.54
N VAL A 103 18.35 17.91 27.79
CA VAL A 103 19.05 17.14 26.76
C VAL A 103 18.70 15.67 26.91
N LEU A 104 18.17 15.08 25.84
CA LEU A 104 17.82 13.67 25.78
C LEU A 104 18.86 12.91 24.94
N ASN A 105 19.50 11.90 25.54
CA ASN A 105 20.42 11.00 24.84
C ASN A 105 19.66 9.72 24.48
N ILE A 106 19.45 9.50 23.20
CA ILE A 106 18.59 8.41 22.72
C ILE A 106 19.32 7.05 22.67
N TRP A 107 20.65 7.04 22.80
CA TRP A 107 21.48 5.82 22.81
C TRP A 107 21.83 5.35 24.22
N ASN A 108 21.52 6.15 25.25
CA ASN A 108 21.73 5.76 26.62
C ASN A 108 20.68 4.71 27.08
N LYS A 109 21.15 3.70 27.82
CA LYS A 109 20.30 2.61 28.34
C LYS A 109 19.59 2.98 29.65
N ASP A 110 20.06 4.01 30.36
CA ASP A 110 19.39 4.56 31.54
C ASP A 110 18.36 5.62 31.15
N LYS A 111 17.30 5.18 30.46
CA LYS A 111 16.21 6.07 30.00
C LYS A 111 15.39 6.65 31.16
N ASP A 112 15.26 5.89 32.25
CA ASP A 112 14.41 6.24 33.38
C ASP A 112 14.93 7.47 34.16
N THR A 113 16.26 7.65 34.23
CA THR A 113 16.86 8.80 34.92
C THR A 113 16.70 10.10 34.14
N GLN A 114 16.95 10.08 32.82
CA GLN A 114 16.80 11.26 31.97
C GLN A 114 15.35 11.76 31.91
N VAL A 115 14.40 10.83 31.81
CA VAL A 115 12.97 11.19 31.83
C VAL A 115 12.58 11.74 33.20
N SER A 116 13.10 11.17 34.30
CA SER A 116 12.84 11.69 35.64
C SER A 116 13.36 13.12 35.82
N GLU A 117 14.58 13.41 35.37
CA GLU A 117 15.17 14.75 35.40
C GLU A 117 14.40 15.76 34.53
N LEU A 118 13.88 15.33 33.37
CA LEU A 118 13.01 16.15 32.54
C LEU A 118 11.71 16.49 33.27
N LEU A 119 11.07 15.50 33.89
CA LEU A 119 9.83 15.69 34.65
C LEU A 119 10.04 16.62 35.85
N GLU A 120 11.16 16.49 36.58
CA GLU A 120 11.51 17.39 37.68
C GLU A 120 11.62 18.85 37.19
N LYS A 121 12.32 19.09 36.08
CA LYS A 121 12.39 20.44 35.46
C LYS A 121 11.02 20.96 35.02
N ILE A 122 10.13 20.09 34.55
CA ILE A 122 8.75 20.47 34.20
C ILE A 122 7.97 20.84 35.47
N GLU A 123 8.10 20.08 36.55
CA GLU A 123 7.45 20.37 37.83
C GLU A 123 7.93 21.70 38.43
N GLU A 124 9.23 21.98 38.39
CA GLU A 124 9.81 23.27 38.79
C GLU A 124 9.21 24.43 37.98
N MET A 125 9.10 24.25 36.66
CA MET A 125 8.49 25.24 35.78
C MET A 125 7.01 25.44 36.09
N VAL A 126 6.26 24.38 36.38
CA VAL A 126 4.85 24.46 36.76
C VAL A 126 4.70 25.17 38.11
N ALA A 127 5.57 24.89 39.08
CA ALA A 127 5.60 25.57 40.36
C ALA A 127 5.90 27.07 40.21
N ALA A 128 6.85 27.44 39.34
CA ALA A 128 7.15 28.83 39.00
C ALA A 128 5.95 29.55 38.36
N ASN A 129 5.10 28.81 37.64
CA ASN A 129 3.82 29.27 37.09
C ASN A 129 2.64 29.16 38.09
N SER A 130 2.92 29.08 39.40
CA SER A 130 1.91 28.97 40.47
C SER A 130 0.99 27.75 40.35
N GLY A 131 1.48 26.66 39.74
CA GLY A 131 0.70 25.44 39.50
C GLY A 131 -0.33 25.57 38.36
N CYS A 132 -0.35 26.70 37.65
CA CYS A 132 -1.29 26.92 36.55
C CYS A 132 -0.81 26.23 35.27
N CYS A 133 -1.73 25.58 34.57
CA CYS A 133 -1.54 25.19 33.18
C CYS A 133 -1.67 26.41 32.25
N TYR A 134 -1.20 26.29 31.02
CA TYR A 134 -1.43 27.30 30.00
C TYR A 134 -2.91 27.33 29.59
N VAL A 135 -3.64 28.38 29.98
CA VAL A 135 -5.07 28.52 29.68
C VAL A 135 -5.28 29.42 28.46
N ILE A 136 -5.88 28.88 27.40
CA ILE A 136 -6.31 29.66 26.24
C ILE A 136 -7.46 30.60 26.61
N ASN A 137 -7.49 31.78 25.99
CA ASN A 137 -8.55 32.77 26.16
C ASN A 137 -9.95 32.14 25.99
N LYS A 138 -10.78 32.20 27.03
CA LYS A 138 -12.15 31.64 27.06
C LYS A 138 -13.01 32.03 25.86
N LYS A 139 -12.78 33.21 25.25
CA LYS A 139 -13.50 33.63 24.04
C LYS A 139 -13.16 32.78 22.82
N ILE A 140 -11.90 32.40 22.64
CA ILE A 140 -11.46 31.54 21.52
C ILE A 140 -12.03 30.14 21.71
N LEU A 141 -12.00 29.62 22.95
CA LEU A 141 -12.61 28.33 23.27
C LEU A 141 -14.13 28.32 22.98
N GLN A 142 -14.84 29.37 23.39
CA GLN A 142 -16.26 29.54 23.09
C GLN A 142 -16.53 29.66 21.58
N GLU A 143 -15.76 30.47 20.84
CA GLU A 143 -15.91 30.59 19.38
C GLU A 143 -15.63 29.27 18.65
N VAL A 144 -14.67 28.48 19.13
CA VAL A 144 -14.34 27.15 18.59
C VAL A 144 -15.44 26.15 18.91
N GLU A 145 -15.95 26.13 20.15
CA GLU A 145 -17.07 25.26 20.54
C GLU A 145 -18.36 25.61 19.80
N GLU A 146 -18.61 26.91 19.59
CA GLU A 146 -19.73 27.45 18.82
C GLU A 146 -19.59 27.11 17.34
N LYS A 147 -18.40 27.26 16.74
CA LYS A 147 -18.12 26.79 15.37
C LYS A 147 -18.31 25.28 15.25
N ARG A 148 -17.83 24.49 16.22
CA ARG A 148 -18.01 23.03 16.25
C ARG A 148 -19.50 22.67 16.35
N ARG A 149 -20.27 23.40 17.15
CA ARG A 149 -21.74 23.24 17.26
C ARG A 149 -22.42 23.63 15.95
N GLN A 150 -22.05 24.74 15.34
CA GLN A 150 -22.57 25.20 14.05
C GLN A 150 -22.24 24.22 12.91
N GLN A 151 -21.06 23.62 12.91
CA GLN A 151 -20.61 22.67 11.90
C GLN A 151 -21.30 21.30 12.06
N LYS A 152 -21.50 20.84 13.31
CA LYS A 152 -22.35 19.69 13.63
C LYS A 152 -23.82 19.96 13.26
N ASP A 153 -24.34 21.15 13.54
CA ASP A 153 -25.69 21.56 13.16
C ASP A 153 -25.82 21.70 11.64
N MET A 154 -24.78 22.14 10.93
CA MET A 154 -24.76 22.26 9.47
C MET A 154 -24.72 20.89 8.80
N GLN A 155 -23.89 19.96 9.30
CA GLN A 155 -23.90 18.55 8.86
C GLN A 155 -25.24 17.88 9.18
N ALA A 156 -25.80 18.07 10.38
CA ALA A 156 -27.12 17.58 10.73
C ALA A 156 -28.21 18.18 9.84
N LYS A 157 -28.14 19.48 9.51
CA LYS A 157 -29.06 20.16 8.59
C LYS A 157 -28.87 19.70 7.14
N GLN A 158 -27.66 19.37 6.68
CA GLN A 158 -27.39 18.80 5.34
C GLN A 158 -27.98 17.39 5.21
N VAL A 159 -27.76 16.53 6.21
CA VAL A 159 -28.38 15.20 6.30
C VAL A 159 -29.91 15.32 6.35
N THR A 160 -30.43 16.31 7.08
CA THR A 160 -31.88 16.54 7.19
C THR A 160 -32.47 17.18 5.93
N SER A 161 -31.75 18.03 5.20
CA SER A 161 -32.27 18.71 3.99
C SER A 161 -32.38 17.78 2.79
N VAL A 162 -31.51 16.77 2.68
CA VAL A 162 -31.63 15.70 1.68
C VAL A 162 -32.84 14.80 1.96
N LEU A 163 -33.24 14.65 3.24
CA LEU A 163 -34.41 13.87 3.66
C LEU A 163 -35.73 14.68 3.74
N ARG A 164 -35.71 16.02 3.67
CA ARG A 164 -36.90 16.87 3.91
C ARG A 164 -37.74 17.27 2.70
N ILE A 165 -37.32 17.00 1.46
CA ILE A 165 -38.11 17.43 0.28
C ILE A 165 -39.20 16.41 -0.09
N GLY A 166 -39.27 15.22 0.54
CA GLY A 166 -40.11 14.13 0.03
C GLY A 166 -41.31 13.63 0.85
N LEU A 167 -41.48 13.99 2.13
CA LEU A 167 -42.46 13.29 2.99
C LEU A 167 -43.11 14.19 4.06
N GLN A 168 -43.86 15.20 3.62
CA GLN A 168 -44.96 15.71 4.45
C GLN A 168 -46.26 15.59 3.65
N GLY A 169 -46.96 14.48 3.87
CA GLY A 169 -48.36 14.31 3.44
C GLY A 169 -48.61 13.48 2.18
N THR A 170 -47.59 12.88 1.56
CA THR A 170 -47.76 11.92 0.47
C THR A 170 -48.11 10.53 1.03
N PRO A 171 -49.24 9.92 0.64
CA PRO A 171 -49.54 8.52 0.93
C PRO A 171 -48.39 7.61 0.46
N VAL A 172 -48.10 6.55 1.22
CA VAL A 172 -46.98 5.64 0.96
C VAL A 172 -47.11 4.99 -0.42
N GLU A 173 -48.33 4.78 -0.88
CA GLU A 173 -48.66 4.24 -2.20
C GLU A 173 -48.15 5.17 -3.32
N GLN A 174 -48.36 6.48 -3.18
CA GLN A 174 -47.84 7.48 -4.12
C GLN A 174 -46.31 7.59 -4.03
N PHE A 175 -45.74 7.37 -2.84
CA PHE A 175 -44.29 7.31 -2.69
C PHE A 175 -43.70 6.09 -3.42
N ILE A 176 -44.30 4.92 -3.30
CA ILE A 176 -43.89 3.69 -4.00
C ILE A 176 -43.95 3.90 -5.51
N GLU A 177 -45.02 4.50 -6.03
CA GLU A 177 -45.15 4.86 -7.46
C GLU A 177 -44.09 5.88 -7.90
N SER A 178 -43.77 6.87 -7.06
CA SER A 178 -42.80 7.93 -7.40
C SER A 178 -41.34 7.47 -7.45
N LYS A 179 -41.00 6.36 -6.80
CA LYS A 179 -39.61 5.87 -6.66
C LYS A 179 -39.18 4.91 -7.76
N GLY A 180 -40.05 4.63 -8.73
CA GLY A 180 -39.73 3.90 -9.96
C GLY A 180 -40.21 2.45 -9.97
N LYS A 181 -40.11 1.83 -11.15
CA LYS A 181 -40.70 0.50 -11.45
C LYS A 181 -40.14 -0.62 -10.59
N ASP A 182 -38.90 -0.51 -10.13
CA ASP A 182 -38.23 -1.58 -9.37
C ASP A 182 -38.80 -1.71 -7.95
N LEU A 183 -39.07 -0.59 -7.28
CA LEU A 183 -39.71 -0.61 -5.96
C LEU A 183 -41.15 -1.09 -6.05
N GLN A 184 -41.87 -0.67 -7.11
CA GLN A 184 -43.23 -1.12 -7.38
C GLN A 184 -43.28 -2.63 -7.64
N TRP A 185 -42.36 -3.14 -8.46
CA TRP A 185 -42.21 -4.57 -8.73
C TRP A 185 -41.95 -5.36 -7.46
N LEU A 186 -41.04 -4.88 -6.59
CA LEU A 186 -40.70 -5.56 -5.34
C LEU A 186 -41.92 -5.65 -4.41
N VAL A 187 -42.65 -4.54 -4.23
CA VAL A 187 -43.85 -4.50 -3.38
C VAL A 187 -44.93 -5.44 -3.91
N GLU A 188 -45.12 -5.50 -5.22
CA GLU A 188 -46.06 -6.43 -5.86
C GLU A 188 -45.65 -7.90 -5.67
N LYS A 189 -44.36 -8.23 -5.85
CA LYS A 189 -43.84 -9.59 -5.59
C LYS A 189 -43.92 -9.99 -4.14
N CYS A 190 -43.86 -9.04 -3.21
CA CYS A 190 -44.12 -9.26 -1.81
C CYS A 190 -45.62 -9.35 -1.48
N GLY A 191 -46.54 -9.27 -2.45
CA GLY A 191 -47.98 -9.35 -2.25
C GLY A 191 -48.56 -8.11 -1.55
N ASN A 192 -47.97 -6.94 -1.80
CA ASN A 192 -48.28 -5.68 -1.13
C ASN A 192 -48.09 -5.71 0.40
N ARG A 193 -47.26 -6.64 0.89
CA ARG A 193 -46.92 -6.73 2.32
C ARG A 193 -45.74 -5.80 2.62
N TYR A 194 -46.04 -4.66 3.21
CA TYR A 194 -45.04 -3.73 3.75
C TYR A 194 -45.55 -3.09 5.05
N HIS A 195 -44.62 -2.54 5.84
CA HIS A 195 -44.92 -1.79 7.05
C HIS A 195 -44.02 -0.55 7.10
N VAL A 196 -44.60 0.59 7.46
CA VAL A 196 -43.89 1.88 7.47
C VAL A 196 -43.72 2.33 8.91
N LEU A 197 -42.47 2.57 9.30
CA LEU A 197 -42.12 3.05 10.62
C LEU A 197 -41.90 4.57 10.60
N ASN A 198 -42.59 5.28 11.48
CA ASN A 198 -42.38 6.70 11.71
C ASN A 198 -41.33 6.91 12.83
N ASN A 199 -40.08 7.02 12.41
CA ASN A 199 -38.93 7.22 13.30
C ASN A 199 -38.88 8.57 14.04
N MET A 200 -39.84 9.47 13.81
CA MET A 200 -39.94 10.76 14.50
C MET A 200 -40.66 10.67 15.85
N ASN A 201 -41.41 9.60 16.10
CA ASN A 201 -42.15 9.40 17.36
C ASN A 201 -41.59 8.19 18.14
N ARG A 202 -40.41 8.37 18.76
CA ARG A 202 -39.70 7.30 19.48
C ARG A 202 -40.45 6.73 20.70
N SER A 203 -41.53 7.37 21.14
CA SER A 203 -42.39 6.92 22.24
C SER A 203 -43.55 6.03 21.80
N ASP A 204 -43.77 5.87 20.50
CA ASP A 204 -44.88 5.11 19.93
C ASP A 204 -44.49 3.64 19.75
N THR A 205 -44.75 2.83 20.78
CA THR A 205 -44.54 1.37 20.76
C THR A 205 -45.59 0.61 19.95
N THR A 206 -46.66 1.30 19.52
CA THR A 206 -47.77 0.70 18.76
C THR A 206 -47.32 0.26 17.37
N GLN A 207 -46.40 0.99 16.73
CA GLN A 207 -45.84 0.64 15.42
C GLN A 207 -45.09 -0.71 15.43
N VAL A 208 -44.34 -0.98 16.50
CA VAL A 208 -43.65 -2.26 16.68
C VAL A 208 -44.66 -3.39 16.89
N THR A 209 -45.74 -3.10 17.60
CA THR A 209 -46.81 -4.08 17.89
C THR A 209 -47.57 -4.44 16.61
N GLU A 210 -47.94 -3.45 15.79
CA GLU A 210 -48.59 -3.66 14.49
C GLU A 210 -47.69 -4.42 13.50
N LEU A 211 -46.38 -4.19 13.53
CA LEU A 211 -45.43 -4.95 12.74
C LEU A 211 -45.37 -6.42 13.17
N LEU A 212 -45.36 -6.68 14.48
CA LEU A 212 -45.36 -8.04 15.01
C LEU A 212 -46.65 -8.79 14.63
N GLU A 213 -47.80 -8.13 14.72
CA GLU A 213 -49.09 -8.71 14.30
C GLU A 213 -49.10 -9.09 12.81
N LYS A 214 -48.60 -8.21 11.93
CA LYS A 214 -48.43 -8.52 10.48
C LYS A 214 -47.49 -9.69 10.22
N ILE A 215 -46.43 -9.85 11.04
CA ILE A 215 -45.51 -10.98 10.94
C ILE A 215 -46.20 -12.27 11.39
N GLU A 216 -46.98 -12.24 12.47
CA GLU A 216 -47.75 -13.40 12.94
C GLU A 216 -48.80 -13.84 11.93
N GLU A 217 -49.54 -12.90 11.32
CA GLU A 217 -50.47 -13.20 10.22
C GLU A 217 -49.76 -13.85 9.02
N MET A 218 -48.57 -13.36 8.66
CA MET A 218 -47.76 -13.94 7.59
C MET A 218 -47.30 -15.36 7.92
N VAL A 219 -46.87 -15.62 9.15
CA VAL A 219 -46.46 -16.95 9.61
C VAL A 219 -47.65 -17.91 9.61
N ALA A 220 -48.83 -17.44 10.06
CA ALA A 220 -50.07 -18.20 10.04
C ALA A 220 -50.52 -18.52 8.62
N ALA A 221 -50.46 -17.55 7.69
CA ALA A 221 -50.77 -17.75 6.28
C ALA A 221 -49.85 -18.77 5.60
N ASN A 222 -48.59 -18.85 6.04
CA ASN A 222 -47.62 -19.85 5.59
C ASN A 222 -47.73 -21.20 6.33
N SER A 223 -48.78 -21.42 7.12
CA SER A 223 -48.99 -22.63 7.94
C SER A 223 -47.81 -22.96 8.85
N GLY A 224 -47.06 -21.94 9.29
CA GLY A 224 -45.86 -22.09 10.12
C GLY A 224 -44.61 -22.59 9.39
N HIS A 225 -44.65 -22.77 8.05
CA HIS A 225 -43.48 -23.16 7.28
C HIS A 225 -42.52 -21.99 7.09
N CYS A 226 -41.25 -22.20 7.43
CA CYS A 226 -40.15 -21.32 7.04
C CYS A 226 -39.75 -21.57 5.59
N PHE A 227 -39.12 -20.58 4.95
CA PHE A 227 -38.61 -20.71 3.60
C PHE A 227 -37.54 -21.80 3.51
N GLU A 228 -37.84 -22.88 2.79
CA GLU A 228 -36.89 -23.95 2.45
C GLU A 228 -36.51 -23.83 0.97
N MET A 229 -35.21 -23.71 0.67
CA MET A 229 -34.72 -23.60 -0.70
C MET A 229 -34.80 -24.97 -1.40
N GLY A 230 -35.94 -25.23 -2.05
CA GLY A 230 -36.20 -26.47 -2.76
C GLY A 230 -35.40 -26.61 -4.06
N ARG A 231 -34.57 -27.65 -4.16
CA ARG A 231 -33.98 -28.14 -5.42
C ARG A 231 -35.09 -28.55 -6.41
N LYS A 232 -35.53 -27.64 -7.29
CA LYS A 232 -36.19 -27.92 -8.59
C LYS A 232 -36.56 -26.62 -9.30
N ILE A 233 -35.64 -26.03 -10.06
CA ILE A 233 -35.92 -25.31 -11.32
C ILE A 233 -34.69 -25.56 -12.22
N VAL A 234 -34.64 -26.73 -12.84
CA VAL A 234 -33.85 -26.99 -14.06
C VAL A 234 -34.90 -27.44 -15.05
N GLN A 235 -35.50 -26.49 -15.78
CA GLN A 235 -36.13 -26.72 -17.10
C GLN A 235 -36.86 -25.52 -17.71
N GLU A 236 -36.98 -24.35 -17.05
CA GLU A 236 -37.66 -23.18 -17.65
C GLU A 236 -36.75 -22.00 -18.03
N ASP A 237 -35.43 -22.08 -17.78
CA ASP A 237 -34.48 -20.97 -18.09
C ASP A 237 -33.76 -21.08 -19.47
N GLU A 238 -34.10 -22.06 -20.30
CA GLU A 238 -33.45 -22.22 -21.62
C GLU A 238 -34.12 -21.44 -22.77
N GLU A 239 -35.31 -20.84 -22.58
CA GLU A 239 -35.96 -20.03 -23.63
C GLU A 239 -35.74 -18.52 -23.45
N THR A 240 -35.66 -18.01 -22.22
CA THR A 240 -35.41 -16.57 -21.96
C THR A 240 -33.96 -16.16 -22.22
N SER A 241 -33.02 -17.10 -22.11
CA SER A 241 -31.58 -16.88 -22.29
C SER A 241 -31.15 -16.74 -23.75
N ARG A 242 -32.00 -17.12 -24.73
CA ARG A 242 -31.71 -16.93 -26.16
C ARG A 242 -32.05 -15.53 -26.67
N GLU A 243 -33.11 -14.89 -26.16
CA GLU A 243 -33.48 -13.54 -26.59
C GLU A 243 -32.58 -12.45 -25.99
N ASP A 244 -32.05 -12.67 -24.78
CA ASP A 244 -31.10 -11.74 -24.13
C ASP A 244 -29.67 -11.89 -24.69
N ALA A 245 -29.29 -13.10 -25.16
CA ALA A 245 -28.01 -13.33 -25.83
C ALA A 245 -27.95 -12.66 -27.23
N GLU A 246 -29.05 -12.64 -27.97
CA GLU A 246 -29.12 -11.95 -29.28
C GLU A 246 -29.18 -10.42 -29.14
N LYS A 247 -29.82 -9.89 -28.09
CA LYS A 247 -29.76 -8.45 -27.77
C LYS A 247 -28.37 -8.02 -27.28
N SER A 248 -27.69 -8.85 -26.48
CA SER A 248 -26.30 -8.59 -26.07
C SER A 248 -25.31 -8.65 -27.24
N HIS A 249 -25.52 -9.55 -28.22
CA HIS A 249 -24.67 -9.63 -29.41
C HIS A 249 -24.81 -8.40 -30.33
N ASN A 250 -26.03 -7.85 -30.47
CA ASN A 250 -26.26 -6.63 -31.25
C ASN A 250 -25.87 -5.33 -30.52
N GLN A 251 -25.84 -5.32 -29.18
CA GLN A 251 -25.34 -4.18 -28.41
C GLN A 251 -23.79 -4.17 -28.29
N LYS A 252 -23.14 -5.34 -28.35
CA LYS A 252 -21.67 -5.47 -28.47
C LYS A 252 -21.11 -4.98 -29.82
N THR A 253 -21.94 -4.88 -30.85
CA THR A 253 -21.50 -4.44 -32.19
C THR A 253 -21.59 -2.92 -32.40
N LEU A 254 -22.24 -2.18 -31.48
CA LEU A 254 -22.38 -0.71 -31.56
C LEU A 254 -21.67 0.07 -30.42
N LEU A 255 -21.14 -0.64 -29.42
CA LEU A 255 -20.25 -0.07 -28.38
C LEU A 255 -18.79 -0.53 -28.52
N GLY A 256 -18.44 -1.17 -29.64
CA GLY A 256 -17.08 -1.64 -29.92
C GLY A 256 -16.09 -0.56 -30.38
N HIS A 257 -16.36 0.73 -30.18
CA HIS A 257 -15.46 1.80 -30.67
C HIS A 257 -15.24 3.00 -29.73
N CYS A 258 -15.75 3.00 -28.50
CA CYS A 258 -15.56 4.15 -27.59
C CYS A 258 -15.44 3.73 -26.11
N GLU A 259 -14.44 2.91 -25.75
CA GLU A 259 -14.04 2.78 -24.32
C GLU A 259 -12.61 2.28 -24.09
N GLU A 260 -11.70 2.45 -25.07
CA GLU A 260 -10.28 2.04 -24.91
C GLU A 260 -9.26 3.20 -24.93
N ASN A 261 -9.65 4.47 -25.08
CA ASN A 261 -8.67 5.54 -25.42
C ASN A 261 -8.67 6.79 -24.51
N LEU A 262 -8.86 6.67 -23.18
CA LEU A 262 -8.71 7.82 -22.26
C LEU A 262 -7.84 7.58 -21.01
N TRP A 263 -7.45 6.33 -20.72
CA TRP A 263 -6.74 5.96 -19.47
C TRP A 263 -5.41 5.22 -19.69
N THR A 264 -4.94 5.10 -20.93
CA THR A 264 -3.77 4.31 -21.33
C THR A 264 -2.42 5.04 -21.35
N ASP A 265 -2.39 6.33 -20.98
CA ASP A 265 -1.21 7.18 -21.25
C ASP A 265 -0.20 7.25 -20.09
N ALA A 266 -0.33 6.39 -19.07
CA ALA A 266 0.65 6.35 -17.98
C ALA A 266 1.89 5.57 -18.42
N GLU A 267 3.05 6.24 -18.45
CA GLU A 267 4.32 5.62 -18.80
C GLU A 267 4.79 4.70 -17.68
N GLY A 268 4.95 3.40 -17.99
CA GLY A 268 5.36 2.42 -17.00
C GLY A 268 6.87 2.45 -16.71
N PHE A 269 7.27 2.63 -15.44
CA PHE A 269 8.67 2.63 -15.01
C PHE A 269 8.98 1.56 -13.95
N VAL A 270 10.26 1.19 -13.84
CA VAL A 270 10.78 0.36 -12.75
C VAL A 270 11.69 1.26 -11.88
N PRO A 271 11.40 1.42 -10.58
CA PRO A 271 12.22 2.26 -9.71
C PRO A 271 13.57 1.60 -9.46
N LYS A 272 14.60 2.43 -9.29
CA LYS A 272 15.92 1.97 -8.83
C LYS A 272 15.93 1.91 -7.30
N MET A 273 16.47 0.86 -6.71
CA MET A 273 16.71 0.87 -5.26
C MET A 273 17.89 1.79 -4.95
N ARG A 274 17.70 2.69 -3.99
CA ARG A 274 18.76 3.51 -3.41
C ARG A 274 19.06 2.97 -2.02
N GLU A 275 20.22 2.35 -1.86
CA GLU A 275 20.72 1.94 -0.55
C GLU A 275 21.10 3.20 0.24
N HIS A 276 20.36 3.48 1.30
CA HIS A 276 20.76 4.42 2.33
C HIS A 276 21.11 3.63 3.58
N LYS A 277 22.07 4.11 4.38
CA LYS A 277 22.66 3.38 5.53
C LYS A 277 21.67 2.88 6.59
N THR A 278 20.38 3.24 6.51
CA THR A 278 19.35 2.88 7.48
C THR A 278 17.98 2.52 6.90
N ASN A 279 17.70 2.67 5.59
CA ASN A 279 16.43 2.27 4.96
C ASN A 279 16.51 2.26 3.42
N ASN A 280 15.87 1.27 2.78
CA ASN A 280 15.81 1.14 1.32
C ASN A 280 14.67 2.00 0.74
N TYR A 281 14.99 2.90 -0.18
CA TYR A 281 14.01 3.70 -0.91
C TYR A 281 13.96 3.31 -2.39
N HIS A 282 12.76 3.29 -2.96
CA HIS A 282 12.53 3.30 -4.39
C HIS A 282 12.74 4.70 -4.95
N ARG A 283 13.57 4.80 -5.98
CA ARG A 283 13.91 6.05 -6.66
C ARG A 283 13.40 6.04 -8.09
N PHE A 284 12.67 7.09 -8.46
CA PHE A 284 12.23 7.36 -9.82
C PHE A 284 12.75 8.72 -10.29
N GLN A 285 13.51 8.72 -11.37
CA GLN A 285 13.90 9.95 -12.07
C GLN A 285 12.92 10.21 -13.20
N CYS A 286 12.05 11.18 -12.99
CA CYS A 286 11.05 11.61 -13.96
C CYS A 286 11.69 12.54 -15.00
N PRO A 287 11.62 12.24 -16.31
CA PRO A 287 12.27 13.05 -17.34
C PRO A 287 11.46 14.28 -17.77
N HIS A 288 10.13 14.27 -17.66
CA HIS A 288 9.22 15.33 -18.14
C HIS A 288 7.85 15.28 -17.45
N ALA A 289 7.00 16.27 -17.72
CA ALA A 289 5.63 16.29 -17.24
C ALA A 289 4.82 15.10 -17.80
N GLY A 290 3.95 14.49 -16.99
CA GLY A 290 3.15 13.34 -17.43
C GLY A 290 2.76 12.41 -16.29
N ARG A 291 2.03 11.34 -16.63
CA ARG A 291 1.63 10.28 -15.70
C ARG A 291 2.58 9.10 -15.80
N PHE A 292 3.06 8.60 -14.67
CA PHE A 292 4.03 7.51 -14.62
C PHE A 292 3.61 6.44 -13.63
N GLN A 293 3.44 5.20 -14.10
CA GLN A 293 3.01 4.07 -13.27
C GLN A 293 4.20 3.19 -12.88
N CYS A 294 4.35 2.94 -11.58
CA CYS A 294 5.35 2.01 -11.08
C CYS A 294 4.94 0.56 -11.37
N ARG A 295 5.80 -0.20 -12.05
CA ARG A 295 5.54 -1.63 -12.34
C ARG A 295 5.65 -2.55 -11.12
N LEU A 296 6.22 -2.09 -10.01
CA LEU A 296 6.39 -2.90 -8.80
C LEU A 296 5.22 -2.72 -7.82
N THR A 297 4.80 -1.47 -7.60
CA THR A 297 3.79 -1.13 -6.60
C THR A 297 2.45 -0.72 -7.19
N ASN A 298 2.38 -0.47 -8.51
CA ASN A 298 1.25 0.14 -9.20
C ASN A 298 0.88 1.57 -8.74
N LEU A 299 1.71 2.24 -7.93
CA LEU A 299 1.54 3.68 -7.69
C LEU A 299 1.67 4.45 -9.00
N VAL A 300 0.81 5.44 -9.22
CA VAL A 300 0.95 6.39 -10.33
C VAL A 300 1.25 7.78 -9.78
N PHE A 301 2.28 8.40 -10.36
CA PHE A 301 2.69 9.77 -10.09
C PHE A 301 2.35 10.64 -11.29
N GLU A 302 1.55 11.69 -11.08
CA GLU A 302 1.32 12.72 -12.11
C GLU A 302 2.22 13.92 -11.84
N MET A 303 3.24 14.06 -12.69
CA MET A 303 4.35 14.99 -12.53
C MET A 303 4.11 16.26 -13.36
N GLU A 304 4.36 17.43 -12.78
CA GLU A 304 4.31 18.72 -13.51
C GLU A 304 5.45 18.93 -14.50
N GLY A 305 6.55 18.17 -14.33
CA GLY A 305 7.78 18.36 -15.06
C GLY A 305 8.83 17.34 -14.66
N LYS A 306 10.06 17.55 -15.14
CA LYS A 306 11.22 16.75 -14.75
C LYS A 306 11.40 16.79 -13.22
N GLY A 307 11.73 15.64 -12.63
CA GLY A 307 11.87 15.55 -11.19
C GLY A 307 12.46 14.24 -10.65
N GLU A 308 12.60 14.16 -9.33
CA GLU A 308 13.04 12.97 -8.61
C GLU A 308 12.07 12.64 -7.48
N VAL A 309 11.42 11.48 -7.60
CA VAL A 309 10.53 10.93 -6.58
C VAL A 309 11.26 9.82 -5.81
N LEU A 310 11.26 9.92 -4.49
CA LEU A 310 11.68 8.85 -3.59
C LEU A 310 10.45 8.36 -2.85
N TYR A 311 10.28 7.05 -2.76
CA TYR A 311 9.24 6.49 -1.92
C TYR A 311 9.63 5.16 -1.32
N ARG A 312 8.99 4.77 -0.22
CA ARG A 312 9.07 3.41 0.33
C ARG A 312 7.71 2.96 0.83
N ILE A 313 7.57 1.66 1.00
CA ILE A 313 6.44 1.08 1.74
C ILE A 313 6.86 1.02 3.20
N ASP A 314 6.06 1.65 4.05
CA ASP A 314 6.29 1.71 5.49
C ASP A 314 5.32 0.77 6.22
N SER A 315 5.58 0.50 7.49
CA SER A 315 4.75 -0.40 8.30
C SER A 315 3.64 0.35 9.02
N TRP A 316 2.47 -0.27 9.14
CA TRP A 316 1.45 0.16 10.08
C TRP A 316 1.97 -0.06 11.51
N ASP A 317 2.60 0.95 12.12
CA ASP A 317 2.87 0.92 13.56
C ASP A 317 1.53 0.99 14.31
N THR A 318 1.44 0.25 15.42
CA THR A 318 0.29 0.21 16.33
C THR A 318 -0.25 1.60 16.70
N ASN A 319 0.62 2.61 16.83
CA ASN A 319 0.21 3.99 17.18
C ASN A 319 -0.49 4.75 16.03
N VAL A 320 -0.30 4.34 14.78
CA VAL A 320 -0.86 4.99 13.58
C VAL A 320 -2.35 4.66 13.41
N LEU A 321 -2.75 3.45 13.82
CA LEU A 321 -4.12 2.96 13.73
C LEU A 321 -5.05 3.56 14.80
N ASP A 322 -4.53 3.89 15.98
CA ASP A 322 -5.32 4.40 17.11
C ASP A 322 -6.01 5.76 16.79
N GLY A 323 -5.45 6.54 15.86
CA GLY A 323 -6.02 7.81 15.40
C GLY A 323 -7.16 7.69 14.37
N LEU A 324 -7.39 6.51 13.80
CA LEU A 324 -8.30 6.30 12.66
C LEU A 324 -9.75 5.96 13.07
N GLY A 325 -10.02 5.75 14.36
CA GLY A 325 -11.36 5.50 14.88
C GLY A 325 -12.02 4.24 14.30
N GLN A 326 -13.10 4.41 13.52
CA GLN A 326 -13.84 3.31 12.86
C GLN A 326 -13.33 3.02 11.44
N MET A 327 -12.19 3.54 11.03
CA MET A 327 -11.59 3.27 9.72
C MET A 327 -10.56 2.14 9.83
N LYS A 328 -10.48 1.29 8.81
CA LYS A 328 -9.46 0.24 8.68
C LYS A 328 -8.52 0.54 7.52
N SER A 329 -7.32 -0.03 7.55
CA SER A 329 -6.41 0.00 6.41
C SER A 329 -7.04 -0.69 5.18
N ALA A 330 -6.85 -0.08 4.03
CA ALA A 330 -7.28 -0.59 2.72
C ALA A 330 -6.10 -0.71 1.74
N GLY A 331 -4.87 -0.54 2.23
CA GLY A 331 -3.65 -0.69 1.44
C GLY A 331 -2.37 -0.50 2.26
N PRO A 332 -1.21 -0.63 1.61
CA PRO A 332 0.08 -0.32 2.21
C PRO A 332 0.21 1.16 2.60
N LEU A 333 1.08 1.44 3.57
CA LEU A 333 1.50 2.77 3.96
C LEU A 333 2.68 3.20 3.06
N TYR A 334 2.63 4.38 2.47
CA TYR A 334 3.65 4.88 1.55
C TYR A 334 4.27 6.17 2.09
N ASP A 335 5.57 6.16 2.36
CA ASP A 335 6.36 7.37 2.62
C ASP A 335 6.88 7.89 1.28
N ILE A 336 6.40 9.05 0.83
CA ILE A 336 6.65 9.62 -0.49
C ILE A 336 7.26 11.01 -0.34
N ASP A 337 8.37 11.25 -1.03
CA ASP A 337 9.09 12.52 -1.08
C ASP A 337 9.49 12.87 -2.52
N CYS A 338 9.73 14.15 -2.79
CA CYS A 338 10.11 14.67 -4.10
C CYS A 338 11.08 15.85 -3.97
N PHE A 339 12.31 15.69 -4.48
CA PHE A 339 13.41 16.65 -4.25
C PHE A 339 13.60 17.62 -5.43
N GLU A 340 13.13 17.24 -6.62
CA GLU A 340 13.16 18.05 -7.84
C GLU A 340 11.81 17.86 -8.55
N GLY A 341 11.15 18.93 -8.97
CA GLY A 341 9.79 18.86 -9.57
C GLY A 341 8.66 18.90 -8.55
N SER A 342 7.42 18.77 -9.03
CA SER A 342 6.19 18.75 -8.22
C SER A 342 5.28 17.62 -8.70
N ILE A 343 4.63 16.94 -7.75
CA ILE A 343 3.60 15.93 -8.01
C ILE A 343 2.25 16.61 -7.83
N ASN A 344 1.41 16.59 -8.87
CA ASN A 344 0.06 17.15 -8.80
C ASN A 344 -0.94 16.18 -8.22
N TYR A 345 -0.90 14.94 -8.71
CA TYR A 345 -1.83 13.90 -8.32
C TYR A 345 -1.10 12.60 -8.01
N LEU A 346 -1.61 11.92 -6.98
CA LEU A 346 -1.22 10.56 -6.62
C LEU A 346 -2.39 9.63 -6.86
N TYR A 347 -2.08 8.46 -7.42
CA TYR A 347 -3.04 7.41 -7.66
C TYR A 347 -2.62 6.21 -6.82
N PHE A 348 -3.42 5.88 -5.81
CA PHE A 348 -3.16 4.78 -4.89
C PHE A 348 -3.90 3.52 -5.35
N PRO A 349 -3.21 2.39 -5.53
CA PRO A 349 -3.85 1.15 -5.93
C PRO A 349 -4.72 0.60 -4.80
N HIS A 350 -5.99 0.30 -5.09
CA HIS A 350 -6.88 -0.40 -4.17
C HIS A 350 -7.31 -1.75 -4.71
N CYS A 351 -7.84 -2.57 -3.82
CA CYS A 351 -8.39 -3.89 -4.14
C CYS A 351 -9.91 -3.99 -3.97
N GLU A 352 -10.61 -2.92 -3.56
CA GLU A 352 -12.07 -2.97 -3.42
C GLU A 352 -12.77 -3.24 -4.75
N ILE A 353 -13.81 -4.08 -4.72
CA ILE A 353 -14.76 -4.21 -5.81
C ILE A 353 -15.83 -3.17 -5.58
N LEU A 354 -15.81 -2.11 -6.40
CA LEU A 354 -16.72 -0.98 -6.25
C LEU A 354 -18.16 -1.43 -6.42
N THR A 355 -18.89 -1.39 -5.31
CA THR A 355 -20.35 -1.42 -5.24
C THR A 355 -20.78 -0.10 -4.62
N ASP A 356 -22.06 0.28 -4.71
CA ASP A 356 -22.60 1.56 -4.20
C ASP A 356 -22.36 1.83 -2.69
N GLN A 357 -21.68 0.92 -1.97
CA GLN A 357 -21.43 0.94 -0.52
C GLN A 357 -19.94 1.05 -0.13
N ALA A 358 -18.99 1.03 -1.07
CA ALA A 358 -17.56 1.11 -0.76
C ALA A 358 -17.08 2.57 -0.62
N GLU A 359 -16.81 3.02 0.61
CA GLU A 359 -16.28 4.37 0.88
C GLU A 359 -14.78 4.32 1.20
N LEU A 360 -13.95 4.60 0.19
CA LEU A 360 -12.49 4.73 0.31
C LEU A 360 -12.07 6.18 0.56
N ALA A 361 -11.00 6.37 1.34
CA ALA A 361 -10.33 7.65 1.54
C ALA A 361 -8.81 7.47 1.70
N VAL A 362 -8.05 8.58 1.69
CA VAL A 362 -6.60 8.57 1.93
C VAL A 362 -6.28 9.25 3.25
N ALA A 363 -5.65 8.53 4.17
CA ALA A 363 -5.00 9.09 5.35
C ALA A 363 -3.65 9.67 4.95
N HIS A 364 -3.38 10.91 5.32
CA HIS A 364 -2.12 11.60 5.13
C HIS A 364 -1.54 11.98 6.51
N PHE A 365 -0.39 11.42 6.84
CA PHE A 365 0.31 11.63 8.10
C PHE A 365 1.46 12.59 7.87
N THR A 366 1.36 13.77 8.47
CA THR A 366 2.45 14.77 8.53
C THR A 366 2.98 14.83 9.96
N SER A 367 4.13 15.48 10.20
CA SER A 367 4.84 15.55 11.51
C SER A 367 3.94 15.88 12.71
N GLY A 368 3.23 14.87 13.24
CA GLY A 368 2.28 14.96 14.35
C GLY A 368 0.78 15.11 14.01
N ASN A 369 0.35 15.11 12.74
CA ASN A 369 -1.06 15.26 12.36
C ASN A 369 -1.53 14.19 11.36
N LEU A 370 -2.79 13.77 11.49
CA LEU A 370 -3.50 12.91 10.54
C LEU A 370 -4.58 13.74 9.82
N GLU A 371 -4.48 13.82 8.50
CA GLU A 371 -5.51 14.39 7.62
C GLU A 371 -6.20 13.25 6.85
N ILE A 372 -7.53 13.29 6.77
CA ILE A 372 -8.30 12.40 5.88
C ILE A 372 -8.64 13.18 4.63
N ILE A 373 -8.07 12.75 3.51
CA ILE A 373 -8.26 13.32 2.18
C ILE A 373 -9.36 12.53 1.48
N GLU A 374 -10.43 13.23 1.09
CA GLU A 374 -11.46 12.65 0.23
C GLU A 374 -10.93 12.47 -1.20
N PRO A 375 -11.18 11.31 -1.84
CA PRO A 375 -10.78 11.10 -3.22
C PRO A 375 -11.40 12.13 -4.16
N LEU A 376 -10.62 12.57 -5.15
CA LEU A 376 -11.18 13.28 -6.30
C LEU A 376 -12.02 12.33 -7.15
N GLU A 377 -11.51 11.11 -7.31
CA GLU A 377 -12.12 10.05 -8.08
C GLU A 377 -11.64 8.69 -7.54
N VAL A 378 -12.52 7.70 -7.59
CA VAL A 378 -12.20 6.29 -7.31
C VAL A 378 -12.54 5.50 -8.57
N THR A 379 -11.51 4.98 -9.23
CA THR A 379 -11.64 4.12 -10.41
C THR A 379 -11.75 2.66 -9.98
N ASN A 380 -11.85 1.71 -10.92
CA ASN A 380 -11.86 0.28 -10.56
C ASN A 380 -10.55 -0.24 -9.95
N THR A 381 -9.47 0.55 -9.98
CA THR A 381 -8.12 0.10 -9.58
C THR A 381 -7.35 1.12 -8.73
N HIS A 382 -7.68 2.41 -8.83
CA HIS A 382 -6.95 3.49 -8.16
C HIS A 382 -7.87 4.52 -7.52
N VAL A 383 -7.45 5.01 -6.36
CA VAL A 383 -7.97 6.21 -5.70
C VAL A 383 -7.08 7.39 -6.06
N ILE A 384 -7.68 8.46 -6.56
CA ILE A 384 -6.96 9.63 -7.07
C ILE A 384 -7.10 10.79 -6.09
N ILE A 385 -5.98 11.38 -5.68
CA ILE A 385 -5.96 12.58 -4.84
C ILE A 385 -5.08 13.67 -5.43
N ALA A 386 -5.46 14.93 -5.21
CA ALA A 386 -4.56 16.06 -5.37
C ALA A 386 -3.69 16.21 -4.12
N ILE A 387 -2.40 16.46 -4.34
CA ILE A 387 -1.44 16.58 -3.25
C ILE A 387 -1.09 18.04 -3.04
N ARG A 388 -0.89 18.41 -1.78
CA ARG A 388 -0.42 19.74 -1.39
C ARG A 388 0.91 19.71 -0.65
N ASP A 389 1.13 18.63 0.12
CA ASP A 389 2.33 18.35 0.88
C ASP A 389 2.67 16.86 0.73
N LEU A 390 3.95 16.50 0.80
CA LEU A 390 4.44 15.12 0.65
C LEU A 390 4.91 14.59 2.00
N SER A 391 4.43 13.40 2.36
CA SER A 391 4.86 12.67 3.56
C SER A 391 4.34 11.23 3.47
N ILE A 392 3.75 10.72 4.55
CA ILE A 392 3.25 9.36 4.65
C ILE A 392 1.76 9.31 4.28
N PHE A 393 1.37 8.39 3.40
CA PHE A 393 0.01 8.22 2.93
C PHE A 393 -0.47 6.77 3.08
N ALA A 394 -1.74 6.56 3.39
CA ALA A 394 -2.36 5.24 3.37
C ALA A 394 -3.80 5.28 2.87
N LEU A 395 -4.22 4.22 2.18
CA LEU A 395 -5.63 4.00 1.90
C LEU A 395 -6.35 3.48 3.14
N ILE A 396 -7.53 4.05 3.39
CA ILE A 396 -8.43 3.67 4.48
C ILE A 396 -9.86 3.45 3.98
N SER A 397 -10.62 2.62 4.69
CA SER A 397 -12.01 2.27 4.37
C SER A 397 -12.87 2.19 5.63
N LYS A 398 -14.18 2.47 5.50
CA LYS A 398 -15.15 2.31 6.60
C LYS A 398 -15.47 0.83 6.86
N ILE A 399 -15.64 0.47 8.14
CA ILE A 399 -15.86 -0.91 8.64
C ILE A 399 -17.07 -1.65 8.02
N PHE A 400 -18.02 -0.96 7.39
CA PHE A 400 -19.29 -1.58 6.98
C PHE A 400 -19.20 -2.55 5.80
N PHE A 401 -18.05 -2.67 5.12
CA PHE A 401 -17.93 -3.52 3.93
C PHE A 401 -17.48 -4.95 4.24
N ALA A 402 -18.43 -5.89 4.12
CA ALA A 402 -18.18 -7.34 4.21
C ALA A 402 -18.18 -8.05 2.84
N GLY A 403 -17.96 -7.29 1.75
CA GLY A 403 -17.95 -7.80 0.39
C GLY A 403 -16.59 -8.35 -0.05
N PRO A 404 -16.55 -9.06 -1.20
CA PRO A 404 -15.31 -9.54 -1.79
C PRO A 404 -14.41 -8.39 -2.23
N ILE A 405 -13.09 -8.64 -2.17
CA ILE A 405 -12.05 -7.77 -2.71
C ILE A 405 -11.24 -8.51 -3.77
N ASN A 406 -10.62 -7.76 -4.68
CA ASN A 406 -9.59 -8.27 -5.57
C ASN A 406 -8.39 -8.73 -4.74
N ALA A 407 -8.21 -10.03 -4.61
CA ALA A 407 -7.16 -10.64 -3.83
C ALA A 407 -6.12 -11.31 -4.74
N GLN A 408 -5.07 -11.85 -4.12
CA GLN A 408 -4.04 -12.60 -4.81
C GLN A 408 -3.62 -13.86 -4.02
N VAL A 409 -3.33 -14.92 -4.76
CA VAL A 409 -2.72 -16.15 -4.25
C VAL A 409 -1.27 -16.18 -4.70
N LEU A 410 -0.33 -16.12 -3.75
CA LEU A 410 1.10 -16.17 -4.04
C LEU A 410 1.71 -17.46 -3.53
N PHE A 411 2.67 -17.98 -4.29
CA PHE A 411 3.33 -19.24 -4.01
C PHE A 411 4.84 -19.04 -3.89
N PHE A 412 5.41 -19.59 -2.83
CA PHE A 412 6.85 -19.59 -2.57
C PHE A 412 7.26 -21.01 -2.22
N TYR A 413 8.33 -21.53 -2.79
CA TYR A 413 8.84 -22.85 -2.41
C TYR A 413 10.31 -22.77 -2.04
N LYS A 414 10.70 -23.58 -1.05
CA LYS A 414 12.09 -23.70 -0.63
C LYS A 414 12.83 -24.64 -1.57
N PRO A 415 13.89 -24.19 -2.28
CA PRO A 415 14.72 -25.08 -3.07
C PRO A 415 15.40 -26.14 -2.19
N VAL A 416 15.43 -27.39 -2.64
CA VAL A 416 16.05 -28.48 -1.88
C VAL A 416 17.56 -28.28 -1.81
N THR A 417 18.09 -28.23 -0.59
CA THR A 417 19.52 -28.16 -0.29
C THR A 417 19.95 -29.38 0.53
N GLY A 418 20.02 -30.56 -0.10
CA GLY A 418 20.51 -31.79 0.57
C GLY A 418 19.87 -33.10 0.10
N VAL A 419 19.98 -34.13 0.94
CA VAL A 419 19.56 -35.53 0.67
C VAL A 419 18.04 -35.75 0.84
N GLN A 420 17.31 -34.77 1.38
CA GLN A 420 15.85 -34.87 1.57
C GLN A 420 15.11 -34.32 0.34
N ASN A 421 14.19 -35.10 -0.23
CA ASN A 421 13.37 -34.70 -1.38
C ASN A 421 12.12 -33.86 -1.00
N LEU A 422 11.94 -33.52 0.27
CA LEU A 422 10.77 -32.80 0.76
C LEU A 422 10.90 -31.31 0.45
N ARG A 423 10.00 -30.78 -0.38
CA ARG A 423 9.92 -29.36 -0.75
C ARG A 423 8.88 -28.67 0.11
N GLU A 424 9.27 -27.62 0.80
CA GLU A 424 8.32 -26.78 1.54
C GLU A 424 7.73 -25.73 0.60
N MET A 425 6.41 -25.64 0.54
CA MET A 425 5.67 -24.69 -0.28
C MET A 425 4.75 -23.85 0.60
N HIS A 426 4.91 -22.54 0.52
CA HIS A 426 4.10 -21.52 1.18
C HIS A 426 3.07 -20.97 0.20
N ILE A 427 1.83 -20.90 0.65
CA ILE A 427 0.70 -20.33 -0.07
C ILE A 427 0.23 -19.13 0.74
N HIS A 428 0.30 -17.94 0.14
CA HIS A 428 -0.18 -16.70 0.76
C HIS A 428 -1.50 -16.29 0.11
N LEU A 429 -2.46 -15.90 0.94
CA LEU A 429 -3.68 -15.21 0.52
C LEU A 429 -3.55 -13.76 0.96
N LEU A 430 -3.41 -12.83 0.02
CA LEU A 430 -3.18 -11.41 0.33
C LEU A 430 -4.13 -10.52 -0.46
N PRO A 431 -4.42 -9.29 0.02
CA PRO A 431 -5.07 -8.27 -0.80
C PRO A 431 -4.28 -8.01 -2.10
N GLY A 432 -4.97 -7.78 -3.21
CA GLY A 432 -4.36 -7.65 -4.54
C GLY A 432 -3.49 -6.40 -4.74
N ASN A 433 -3.58 -5.44 -3.82
CA ASN A 433 -2.76 -4.24 -3.79
C ASN A 433 -1.52 -4.35 -2.88
N VAL A 434 -1.21 -5.54 -2.35
CA VAL A 434 0.07 -5.82 -1.69
C VAL A 434 1.13 -6.11 -2.76
N PRO A 435 2.24 -5.35 -2.82
CA PRO A 435 3.27 -5.57 -3.84
C PRO A 435 4.04 -6.88 -3.63
N LEU A 436 4.21 -7.66 -4.71
CA LEU A 436 4.95 -8.94 -4.70
C LEU A 436 6.40 -8.79 -4.20
N THR A 437 7.01 -7.63 -4.43
CA THR A 437 8.37 -7.33 -3.98
C THR A 437 8.48 -7.31 -2.46
N GLU A 438 7.48 -6.78 -1.76
CA GLU A 438 7.46 -6.75 -0.29
C GLU A 438 7.40 -8.15 0.30
N VAL A 439 6.58 -9.02 -0.29
CA VAL A 439 6.50 -10.43 0.12
C VAL A 439 7.82 -11.14 -0.18
N LYS A 440 8.40 -10.96 -1.39
CA LYS A 440 9.69 -11.57 -1.76
C LYS A 440 10.83 -11.22 -0.81
N ASN A 441 10.87 -9.97 -0.33
CA ASN A 441 11.93 -9.50 0.56
C ASN A 441 11.92 -10.22 1.92
N GLN A 442 10.79 -10.82 2.35
CA GLN A 442 10.70 -11.60 3.59
C GLN A 442 11.05 -13.08 3.40
N TYR A 443 11.03 -13.57 2.17
CA TYR A 443 11.23 -14.99 1.82
C TYR A 443 12.44 -15.16 0.89
N LEU A 444 13.58 -14.57 1.24
CA LEU A 444 14.81 -14.60 0.42
C LEU A 444 15.34 -16.02 0.15
N ASP A 445 15.10 -16.95 1.07
CA ASP A 445 15.49 -18.36 0.94
C ASP A 445 14.50 -19.20 0.11
N PHE A 446 13.41 -18.58 -0.38
CA PHE A 446 12.37 -19.23 -1.17
C PHE A 446 12.33 -18.68 -2.59
N THR A 447 11.87 -19.50 -3.52
CA THR A 447 11.60 -19.09 -4.89
C THR A 447 10.10 -18.87 -5.10
N ASN A 448 9.74 -17.69 -5.57
CA ASN A 448 8.36 -17.38 -5.96
C ASN A 448 7.98 -18.08 -7.27
N VAL A 449 6.81 -18.72 -7.30
CA VAL A 449 6.26 -19.33 -8.51
C VAL A 449 5.50 -18.27 -9.31
N ARG A 450 5.91 -18.04 -10.57
CA ARG A 450 5.19 -17.14 -11.48
C ARG A 450 3.95 -17.85 -12.04
N THR A 451 2.77 -17.36 -11.67
CA THR A 451 1.47 -17.86 -12.14
C THR A 451 0.44 -16.72 -12.16
N SER A 452 -0.75 -16.98 -12.69
CA SER A 452 -1.91 -16.12 -12.45
C SER A 452 -2.22 -16.13 -10.96
N SER A 453 -2.05 -15.00 -10.27
CA SER A 453 -2.32 -14.90 -8.84
C SER A 453 -3.70 -14.32 -8.53
N LYS A 454 -4.37 -13.68 -9.48
CA LYS A 454 -5.58 -12.87 -9.24
C LYS A 454 -6.78 -13.75 -8.89
N CYS A 455 -7.50 -13.37 -7.83
CA CYS A 455 -8.75 -13.99 -7.42
C CYS A 455 -9.64 -12.96 -6.68
N GLN A 456 -10.81 -13.40 -6.22
CA GLN A 456 -11.66 -12.59 -5.34
C GLN A 456 -11.88 -13.34 -4.03
N LEU A 457 -11.55 -12.69 -2.91
CA LEU A 457 -11.72 -13.24 -1.58
C LEU A 457 -12.45 -12.26 -0.68
N THR A 458 -13.23 -12.77 0.26
CA THR A 458 -14.03 -11.98 1.20
C THR A 458 -13.35 -12.00 2.57
N PRO A 459 -12.93 -10.84 3.10
CA PRO A 459 -12.34 -10.76 4.44
C PRO A 459 -13.25 -11.37 5.51
N GLY A 460 -12.67 -12.12 6.45
CA GLY A 460 -13.37 -12.84 7.52
C GLY A 460 -14.02 -14.17 7.10
N ARG A 461 -13.97 -14.55 5.80
CA ARG A 461 -14.40 -15.88 5.33
C ARG A 461 -13.25 -16.88 5.38
N LYS A 462 -13.63 -18.16 5.48
CA LYS A 462 -12.69 -19.28 5.54
C LYS A 462 -12.46 -19.88 4.16
N TYR A 463 -11.22 -20.26 3.91
CA TYR A 463 -10.76 -20.85 2.67
C TYR A 463 -9.94 -22.11 2.92
N LYS A 464 -9.91 -23.00 1.94
CA LYS A 464 -9.15 -24.25 1.97
C LYS A 464 -8.31 -24.39 0.71
N ALA A 465 -7.02 -24.62 0.87
CA ALA A 465 -6.16 -25.04 -0.23
C ALA A 465 -6.38 -26.54 -0.53
N SER A 466 -6.57 -26.87 -1.81
CA SER A 466 -6.64 -28.25 -2.28
C SER A 466 -5.34 -28.58 -3.01
N CYS A 467 -4.52 -29.45 -2.43
CA CYS A 467 -3.14 -29.68 -2.86
C CYS A 467 -2.84 -31.18 -3.04
N GLY A 468 -3.75 -31.96 -3.63
CA GLY A 468 -3.67 -33.42 -3.62
C GLY A 468 -2.31 -33.99 -4.07
N PRO A 469 -1.81 -35.11 -3.50
CA PRO A 469 -2.21 -35.84 -2.28
C PRO A 469 -1.72 -35.20 -0.96
N TYR A 470 -1.17 -33.98 -1.01
CA TYR A 470 -0.56 -33.33 0.15
C TYR A 470 -1.59 -32.62 1.01
N VAL A 471 -1.32 -32.57 2.32
CA VAL A 471 -2.21 -31.94 3.30
C VAL A 471 -1.64 -30.58 3.68
N PRO A 472 -2.32 -29.48 3.34
CA PRO A 472 -1.94 -28.14 3.79
C PRO A 472 -2.08 -27.98 5.30
N GLN A 473 -1.22 -27.14 5.89
CA GLN A 473 -1.26 -26.77 7.30
C GLN A 473 -1.36 -25.24 7.45
N PRO A 474 -2.39 -24.71 8.12
CA PRO A 474 -3.61 -25.41 8.57
C PRO A 474 -4.44 -25.96 7.40
N GLN A 475 -5.48 -26.76 7.66
CA GLN A 475 -6.36 -27.25 6.59
C GLN A 475 -7.36 -26.20 6.08
N VAL A 476 -7.66 -25.21 6.92
CA VAL A 476 -8.59 -24.11 6.67
C VAL A 476 -7.99 -22.87 7.31
N GLU A 477 -8.05 -21.75 6.62
CA GLU A 477 -7.57 -20.47 7.12
C GLU A 477 -8.59 -19.36 6.83
N THR A 478 -8.67 -18.36 7.70
CA THR A 478 -9.50 -17.17 7.49
C THR A 478 -8.72 -16.14 6.68
N PHE A 479 -9.30 -15.64 5.59
CA PHE A 479 -8.69 -14.56 4.82
C PHE A 479 -8.92 -13.21 5.53
N GLU A 480 -7.84 -12.47 5.79
CA GLU A 480 -7.88 -11.16 6.41
C GLU A 480 -7.21 -10.10 5.53
N ARG A 481 -7.48 -8.82 5.81
CA ARG A 481 -6.86 -7.68 5.11
C ARG A 481 -5.44 -7.43 5.63
N ASP A 482 -4.52 -8.33 5.31
CA ASP A 482 -3.11 -8.21 5.68
C ASP A 482 -2.34 -7.30 4.70
N HIS A 483 -1.91 -6.14 5.20
CA HIS A 483 -1.07 -5.18 4.47
C HIS A 483 0.33 -5.07 5.09
N GLY A 484 0.76 -6.09 5.83
CA GLY A 484 2.06 -6.16 6.49
C GLY A 484 2.06 -5.57 7.92
N PRO A 485 3.24 -5.47 8.56
CA PRO A 485 4.55 -5.67 7.95
C PRO A 485 4.98 -7.13 7.80
N ASN A 486 4.32 -8.10 8.43
CA ASN A 486 4.71 -9.52 8.37
C ASN A 486 3.72 -10.32 7.54
N TYR A 487 4.13 -10.80 6.36
CA TYR A 487 3.25 -11.56 5.47
C TYR A 487 3.36 -13.04 5.76
N HIS A 488 2.52 -13.56 6.64
CA HIS A 488 2.53 -14.99 6.98
C HIS A 488 1.90 -15.85 5.87
N PRO A 489 2.37 -17.10 5.65
CA PRO A 489 1.70 -18.01 4.73
C PRO A 489 0.37 -18.43 5.32
N ALA A 490 -0.69 -18.37 4.52
CA ALA A 490 -2.00 -18.90 4.90
C ALA A 490 -1.98 -20.43 4.96
N PHE A 491 -1.14 -21.07 4.13
CA PHE A 491 -0.93 -22.50 4.15
C PHE A 491 0.53 -22.86 3.90
N VAL A 492 1.01 -23.87 4.63
CA VAL A 492 2.29 -24.53 4.38
C VAL A 492 2.02 -25.97 3.93
N VAL A 493 2.62 -26.37 2.82
CA VAL A 493 2.47 -27.68 2.20
C VAL A 493 3.84 -28.30 2.02
N HIS A 494 4.02 -29.53 2.48
CA HIS A 494 5.23 -30.31 2.22
C HIS A 494 4.98 -31.25 1.04
N VAL A 495 5.78 -31.11 0.00
CA VAL A 495 5.56 -31.74 -1.31
C VAL A 495 6.76 -32.61 -1.66
N GLU A 496 6.52 -33.88 -1.97
CA GLU A 496 7.56 -34.82 -2.43
C GLU A 496 7.71 -34.83 -3.94
N SER A 497 6.60 -34.60 -4.66
CA SER A 497 6.56 -34.54 -6.11
C SER A 497 7.12 -33.23 -6.63
N VAL A 498 7.72 -33.30 -7.81
CA VAL A 498 8.13 -32.13 -8.61
C VAL A 498 6.89 -31.40 -9.16
N ARG A 499 5.76 -32.08 -9.26
CA ARG A 499 4.51 -31.53 -9.79
C ARG A 499 3.43 -31.54 -8.72
N ILE A 500 2.73 -30.42 -8.58
CA ILE A 500 1.58 -30.27 -7.69
C ILE A 500 0.49 -29.49 -8.41
N THR A 501 -0.77 -29.83 -8.15
CA THR A 501 -1.90 -29.02 -8.56
C THR A 501 -2.48 -28.38 -7.31
N VAL A 502 -2.67 -27.06 -7.31
CA VAL A 502 -3.32 -26.34 -6.21
C VAL A 502 -4.56 -25.64 -6.74
N SER A 503 -5.66 -25.73 -5.99
CA SER A 503 -6.82 -24.85 -6.13
C SER A 503 -7.20 -24.27 -4.77
N LEU A 504 -8.00 -23.20 -4.78
CA LEU A 504 -8.54 -22.60 -3.56
C LEU A 504 -10.06 -22.76 -3.53
N LEU A 505 -10.56 -23.29 -2.43
CA LEU A 505 -11.97 -23.55 -2.19
C LEU A 505 -12.50 -22.60 -1.10
N ASP A 506 -13.74 -22.15 -1.24
CA ASP A 506 -14.47 -21.46 -0.18
C ASP A 506 -15.01 -22.44 0.88
N GLU A 507 -15.73 -21.90 1.87
CA GLU A 507 -16.39 -22.66 2.94
C GLU A 507 -17.47 -23.64 2.45
N ASN A 508 -18.01 -23.45 1.25
CA ASN A 508 -18.99 -24.34 0.62
C ASN A 508 -18.33 -25.40 -0.29
N GLY A 509 -17.01 -25.36 -0.45
CA GLY A 509 -16.27 -26.23 -1.35
C GLY A 509 -16.34 -25.80 -2.82
N MET A 510 -16.74 -24.55 -3.10
CA MET A 510 -16.72 -23.97 -4.44
C MET A 510 -15.32 -23.44 -4.76
N GLU A 511 -14.88 -23.64 -6.00
CA GLU A 511 -13.60 -23.12 -6.48
C GLU A 511 -13.66 -21.60 -6.65
N VAL A 512 -12.89 -20.88 -5.84
CA VAL A 512 -12.72 -19.42 -5.94
C VAL A 512 -11.44 -19.03 -6.68
N TRP A 513 -10.55 -20.00 -6.86
CA TRP A 513 -9.39 -19.89 -7.72
C TRP A 513 -9.11 -21.27 -8.33
N GLU A 514 -9.15 -21.32 -9.66
CA GLU A 514 -9.16 -22.55 -10.44
C GLU A 514 -7.90 -23.41 -10.21
N PRO A 515 -7.95 -24.74 -10.43
CA PRO A 515 -6.79 -25.60 -10.28
C PRO A 515 -5.64 -25.23 -11.21
N HIS A 516 -4.53 -24.81 -10.63
CA HIS A 516 -3.29 -24.54 -11.35
C HIS A 516 -2.27 -25.63 -11.07
N GLN A 517 -1.62 -26.10 -12.14
CA GLN A 517 -0.53 -27.05 -12.04
C GLN A 517 0.82 -26.34 -12.01
N PHE A 518 1.64 -26.74 -11.04
CA PHE A 518 2.97 -26.19 -10.81
C PHE A 518 4.04 -27.25 -10.99
N PHE A 519 5.21 -26.79 -11.43
CA PHE A 519 6.44 -27.55 -11.40
C PHE A 519 7.36 -26.91 -10.36
N LEU A 520 7.51 -27.56 -9.22
CA LEU A 520 8.36 -27.16 -8.11
C LEU A 520 9.82 -27.50 -8.41
N THR A 521 10.29 -27.45 -9.65
CA THR A 521 11.72 -27.61 -9.96
C THR A 521 12.45 -26.34 -9.51
N GLY A 522 13.59 -26.48 -8.82
CA GLY A 522 14.53 -25.37 -8.75
C GLY A 522 14.87 -24.94 -10.18
N GLY A 523 14.45 -23.73 -10.59
CA GLY A 523 14.86 -23.11 -11.85
C GLY A 523 13.90 -23.21 -13.05
N ASN A 524 12.59 -23.01 -12.91
CA ASN A 524 11.69 -23.00 -14.09
C ASN A 524 11.31 -21.61 -14.65
N THR A 525 11.64 -20.50 -13.97
CA THR A 525 11.77 -19.19 -14.65
C THR A 525 13.10 -19.08 -15.38
N ASP A 526 14.11 -19.82 -14.91
CA ASP A 526 15.34 -19.98 -15.65
C ASP A 526 15.12 -20.88 -16.85
N LEU A 527 14.36 -21.99 -16.83
CA LEU A 527 14.24 -22.86 -18.03
C LEU A 527 13.59 -22.22 -19.28
N LEU A 528 12.64 -21.27 -19.14
CA LEU A 528 12.11 -20.53 -20.28
C LEU A 528 13.13 -19.53 -20.84
N ASN A 529 13.87 -18.83 -19.96
CA ASN A 529 15.01 -18.00 -20.36
C ASN A 529 16.22 -18.83 -20.80
N MET A 530 16.42 -20.02 -20.25
CA MET A 530 17.53 -20.93 -20.51
C MET A 530 17.35 -21.57 -21.87
N ASN A 531 16.10 -21.87 -22.25
CA ASN A 531 15.80 -22.28 -23.61
C ASN A 531 16.01 -21.12 -24.58
N THR A 532 15.55 -19.89 -24.31
CA THR A 532 15.81 -18.76 -25.24
C THR A 532 17.29 -18.37 -25.34
N ASP A 533 18.02 -18.40 -24.24
CA ASP A 533 19.44 -18.01 -24.17
C ASP A 533 20.34 -19.13 -24.71
N ALA A 534 20.04 -20.40 -24.42
CA ALA A 534 20.72 -21.52 -25.09
C ALA A 534 20.34 -21.59 -26.57
N GLU A 535 19.10 -21.27 -26.95
CA GLU A 535 18.67 -21.15 -28.35
C GLU A 535 19.39 -20.01 -29.05
N PHE A 536 19.62 -18.86 -28.40
CA PHE A 536 20.43 -17.77 -28.96
C PHE A 536 21.85 -18.26 -29.30
N VAL A 537 22.49 -18.97 -28.36
CA VAL A 537 23.85 -19.52 -28.53
C VAL A 537 23.90 -20.55 -29.66
N ASN A 538 22.85 -21.35 -29.82
CA ASN A 538 22.70 -22.30 -30.93
C ASN A 538 22.44 -21.59 -32.26
N LYS A 539 21.51 -20.62 -32.28
CA LYS A 539 21.06 -19.86 -33.47
C LYS A 539 22.20 -19.04 -34.08
N TYR A 540 23.02 -18.41 -33.26
CA TYR A 540 24.10 -17.54 -33.72
C TYR A 540 25.49 -18.18 -33.70
N ARG A 541 25.59 -19.51 -33.52
CA ARG A 541 26.86 -20.27 -33.44
C ARG A 541 27.90 -19.85 -34.48
N GLN A 542 27.52 -19.77 -35.75
CA GLN A 542 28.46 -19.41 -36.83
C GLN A 542 28.94 -17.95 -36.76
N LYS A 543 28.08 -17.03 -36.30
CA LYS A 543 28.46 -15.61 -36.13
C LYS A 543 29.34 -15.44 -34.89
N LEU A 544 29.04 -16.15 -33.80
CA LEU A 544 29.82 -16.14 -32.57
C LEU A 544 31.22 -16.74 -32.78
N ILE A 545 31.35 -17.86 -33.51
CA ILE A 545 32.66 -18.45 -33.86
C ILE A 545 33.56 -17.49 -34.64
N LYS A 546 32.98 -16.61 -35.46
CA LYS A 546 33.74 -15.65 -36.28
C LYS A 546 34.06 -14.34 -35.55
N ARG A 547 33.19 -13.90 -34.64
CA ARG A 547 33.23 -12.53 -34.07
C ARG A 547 33.78 -12.47 -32.65
N VAL A 548 33.74 -13.57 -31.90
CA VAL A 548 34.31 -13.62 -30.55
C VAL A 548 35.84 -13.72 -30.63
N SER A 549 36.54 -12.68 -30.18
CA SER A 549 38.01 -12.61 -30.16
C SER A 549 38.62 -13.04 -28.82
N SER A 550 37.97 -12.77 -27.69
CA SER A 550 38.47 -13.05 -26.33
C SER A 550 38.01 -14.42 -25.79
N VAL A 551 38.29 -15.51 -26.52
CA VAL A 551 37.78 -16.84 -26.18
C VAL A 551 38.29 -17.36 -24.84
N MET A 552 39.55 -17.08 -24.49
CA MET A 552 40.14 -17.56 -23.24
C MET A 552 39.54 -16.89 -22.00
N GLU A 553 39.16 -15.60 -22.06
CA GLU A 553 38.49 -14.92 -20.95
C GLU A 553 37.15 -15.56 -20.62
N ILE A 554 36.43 -16.03 -21.65
CA ILE A 554 35.17 -16.74 -21.49
C ILE A 554 35.42 -18.14 -20.91
N ALA A 555 36.43 -18.85 -21.43
CA ALA A 555 36.81 -20.17 -20.94
C ALA A 555 37.28 -20.14 -19.47
N ASP A 556 38.00 -19.10 -19.06
CA ASP A 556 38.44 -18.87 -17.68
C ASP A 556 37.24 -18.72 -16.74
N CYS A 557 36.24 -17.94 -17.14
CA CYS A 557 35.00 -17.76 -16.37
C CYS A 557 34.26 -19.09 -16.21
N LEU A 558 34.09 -19.85 -17.29
CA LEU A 558 33.43 -21.16 -17.25
C LEU A 558 34.22 -22.19 -16.41
N LYS A 559 35.55 -22.17 -16.48
CA LYS A 559 36.40 -23.02 -15.64
C LYS A 559 36.30 -22.67 -14.17
N SER A 560 36.31 -21.37 -13.82
CA SER A 560 36.19 -20.91 -12.44
C SER A 560 34.87 -21.35 -11.79
N LYS A 561 33.81 -21.47 -12.60
CA LYS A 561 32.48 -21.96 -12.21
C LYS A 561 32.35 -23.49 -12.29
N GLN A 562 33.44 -24.22 -12.56
CA GLN A 562 33.48 -25.67 -12.71
C GLN A 562 32.52 -26.22 -13.80
N MET A 563 32.22 -25.43 -14.83
CA MET A 563 31.28 -25.81 -15.90
C MET A 563 31.94 -26.51 -17.09
N ILE A 564 33.26 -26.45 -17.18
CA ILE A 564 34.08 -27.18 -18.15
C ILE A 564 35.20 -27.90 -17.40
N THR A 565 35.60 -29.07 -17.88
CA THR A 565 36.65 -29.86 -17.24
C THR A 565 38.05 -29.28 -17.50
N ASP A 566 39.01 -29.63 -16.66
CA ASP A 566 40.41 -29.25 -16.87
C ASP A 566 40.95 -29.72 -18.23
N GLU A 567 40.55 -30.92 -18.66
CA GLU A 567 40.93 -31.49 -19.97
C GLU A 567 40.38 -30.64 -21.13
N MET A 568 39.08 -30.31 -21.11
CA MET A 568 38.46 -29.46 -22.12
C MET A 568 39.08 -28.06 -22.17
N TYR A 569 39.39 -27.49 -20.99
CA TYR A 569 40.04 -26.19 -20.91
C TYR A 569 41.47 -26.23 -21.50
N SER A 570 42.24 -27.27 -21.18
CA SER A 570 43.59 -27.45 -21.74
C SER A 570 43.56 -27.61 -23.26
N ASP A 571 42.57 -28.33 -23.81
CA ASP A 571 42.39 -28.45 -25.27
C ASP A 571 42.07 -27.11 -25.93
N ILE A 572 41.18 -26.31 -25.31
CA ILE A 572 40.87 -24.95 -25.80
C ILE A 572 42.13 -24.08 -25.74
N GLN A 573 42.87 -24.11 -24.63
CA GLN A 573 44.09 -23.32 -24.47
C GLN A 573 45.18 -23.70 -25.49
N ALA A 574 45.29 -24.99 -25.85
CA ALA A 574 46.27 -25.50 -26.80
C ALA A 574 45.97 -25.14 -28.27
N ALA A 575 44.77 -24.67 -28.59
CA ALA A 575 44.40 -24.34 -29.96
C ALA A 575 45.09 -23.07 -30.48
N LYS A 576 45.57 -23.13 -31.73
CA LYS A 576 46.46 -22.11 -32.33
C LYS A 576 45.76 -20.82 -32.78
N THR A 577 44.44 -20.84 -32.93
CA THR A 577 43.68 -19.68 -33.43
C THR A 577 42.41 -19.48 -32.61
N SER A 578 41.94 -18.24 -32.48
CA SER A 578 40.69 -17.91 -31.77
C SER A 578 39.48 -18.66 -32.34
N HIS A 579 39.46 -18.90 -33.65
CA HIS A 579 38.37 -19.64 -34.29
C HIS A 579 38.36 -21.12 -33.87
N GLU A 580 39.54 -21.73 -33.74
CA GLU A 580 39.66 -23.12 -33.30
C GLU A 580 39.41 -23.25 -31.79
N GLN A 581 39.89 -22.28 -31.00
CA GLN A 581 39.54 -22.15 -29.58
C GLN A 581 38.02 -22.11 -29.39
N MET A 582 37.34 -21.30 -30.19
CA MET A 582 35.89 -21.13 -30.10
C MET A 582 35.13 -22.40 -30.52
N ARG A 583 35.64 -23.15 -31.50
CA ARG A 583 35.05 -24.45 -31.88
C ARG A 583 35.18 -25.49 -30.78
N LEU A 584 36.34 -25.57 -30.13
CA LEU A 584 36.57 -26.47 -28.99
C LEU A 584 35.73 -26.03 -27.78
N LEU A 585 35.62 -24.73 -27.52
CA LEU A 585 34.73 -24.21 -26.49
C LEU A 585 33.28 -24.63 -26.74
N TYR A 586 32.80 -24.52 -27.99
CA TYR A 586 31.46 -25.00 -28.34
C TYR A 586 31.26 -26.50 -28.14
N ARG A 587 32.29 -27.33 -28.31
CA ARG A 587 32.19 -28.77 -27.97
C ARG A 587 32.00 -28.95 -26.47
N ALA A 588 32.68 -28.15 -25.65
CA ALA A 588 32.48 -28.15 -24.21
C ALA A 588 31.06 -27.67 -23.84
N LEU A 589 30.56 -26.59 -24.48
CA LEU A 589 29.18 -26.12 -24.29
C LEU A 589 28.13 -27.19 -24.69
N ASP A 590 28.35 -27.89 -25.80
CA ASP A 590 27.47 -28.96 -26.27
C ASP A 590 27.46 -30.15 -25.28
N SER A 591 28.62 -30.50 -24.71
CA SER A 591 28.73 -31.55 -23.69
C SER A 591 28.11 -31.18 -22.34
N GLY A 592 28.15 -29.89 -21.96
CA GLY A 592 27.59 -29.37 -20.72
C GLY A 592 26.08 -29.06 -20.77
N GLY A 593 25.46 -29.17 -21.95
CA GLY A 593 24.03 -28.97 -22.14
C GLY A 593 23.57 -27.51 -21.99
N ALA A 594 22.26 -27.31 -21.82
CA ALA A 594 21.65 -25.99 -21.80
C ALA A 594 22.21 -25.07 -20.69
N ALA A 595 22.47 -25.62 -19.50
CA ALA A 595 23.00 -24.85 -18.36
C ALA A 595 24.33 -24.15 -18.69
N VAL A 596 25.25 -24.86 -19.35
CA VAL A 596 26.57 -24.30 -19.72
C VAL A 596 26.44 -23.30 -20.87
N LYS A 597 25.49 -23.49 -21.78
CA LYS A 597 25.20 -22.54 -22.87
C LYS A 597 24.64 -21.22 -22.35
N VAL A 598 23.79 -21.26 -21.34
CA VAL A 598 23.20 -20.06 -20.74
C VAL A 598 24.25 -19.27 -19.99
N GLU A 599 25.10 -19.95 -19.23
CA GLU A 599 26.22 -19.29 -18.57
C GLU A 599 27.17 -18.64 -19.59
N PHE A 600 27.44 -19.32 -20.70
CA PHE A 600 28.21 -18.74 -21.79
C PHE A 600 27.56 -17.48 -22.39
N TYR A 601 26.23 -17.45 -22.55
CA TYR A 601 25.49 -16.27 -22.97
C TYR A 601 25.56 -15.11 -21.96
N ASN A 602 25.46 -15.40 -20.66
CA ASN A 602 25.61 -14.39 -19.60
C ASN A 602 27.01 -13.77 -19.61
N ILE A 603 28.05 -14.59 -19.76
CA ILE A 603 29.43 -14.12 -19.88
C ILE A 603 29.60 -13.26 -21.15
N LEU A 604 28.95 -13.64 -22.27
CA LEU A 604 28.95 -12.81 -23.49
C LEU A 604 28.28 -11.45 -23.27
N LYS A 605 27.16 -11.37 -22.55
CA LYS A 605 26.51 -10.10 -22.21
C LYS A 605 27.40 -9.21 -21.35
N GLU A 606 28.13 -9.80 -20.42
CA GLU A 606 29.02 -9.05 -19.52
C GLU A 606 30.28 -8.55 -20.26
N LYS A 607 30.92 -9.43 -21.04
CA LYS A 607 32.23 -9.14 -21.65
C LYS A 607 32.13 -8.52 -23.04
N GLN A 608 31.05 -8.79 -23.78
CA GLN A 608 30.84 -8.34 -25.15
C GLN A 608 29.38 -7.88 -25.40
N PRO A 609 28.84 -6.93 -24.61
CA PRO A 609 27.45 -6.50 -24.70
C PRO A 609 27.06 -6.03 -26.11
N PHE A 610 27.92 -5.24 -26.76
CA PHE A 610 27.67 -4.74 -28.13
C PHE A 610 27.51 -5.84 -29.18
N LEU A 611 28.17 -7.00 -29.01
CA LEU A 611 28.02 -8.13 -29.92
C LEU A 611 26.66 -8.82 -29.70
N VAL A 612 26.20 -8.90 -28.46
CA VAL A 612 24.91 -9.49 -28.12
C VAL A 612 23.78 -8.60 -28.62
N ASP A 613 23.83 -7.30 -28.34
CA ASP A 613 22.84 -6.32 -28.77
C ASP A 613 22.67 -6.31 -30.30
N ASP A 614 23.79 -6.36 -31.05
CA ASP A 614 23.79 -6.42 -32.53
C ASP A 614 23.20 -7.73 -33.08
N LEU A 615 23.36 -8.85 -32.37
CA LEU A 615 22.76 -10.13 -32.77
C LEU A 615 21.28 -10.24 -32.38
N GLU A 616 20.85 -9.53 -31.34
CA GLU A 616 19.46 -9.48 -30.87
C GLU A 616 18.59 -8.51 -31.66
N ALA A 617 19.14 -7.37 -32.09
CA ALA A 617 18.43 -6.35 -32.88
C ALA A 617 17.93 -6.84 -34.26
N GLY A 618 18.37 -8.03 -34.70
CA GLY A 618 18.03 -8.59 -36.01
C GLY A 618 18.74 -7.85 -37.16
N PRO A 619 18.58 -8.29 -38.42
CA PRO A 619 19.13 -7.54 -39.54
C PRO A 619 18.44 -6.17 -39.61
N SER A 620 19.21 -5.10 -39.38
CA SER A 620 18.79 -3.74 -39.70
C SER A 620 18.38 -3.70 -41.18
N GLU A 621 17.12 -3.34 -41.46
CA GLU A 621 16.69 -3.03 -42.82
C GLU A 621 17.64 -1.98 -43.41
N ALA A 622 18.37 -2.39 -44.44
CA ALA A 622 19.25 -1.58 -45.27
C ALA A 622 18.76 -1.66 -46.71
#